data_AF-A0A1I8HKX7-F1
#
_entry.id   AF-A0A1I8HKX7-F1
#
_cell.length_a   1.000
_cell.length_b   1.000
_cell.length_c   1.000
_cell.angle_alpha   90.00
_cell.angle_beta   90.00
_cell.angle_gamma   90.00
#
_symmetry.space_group_name_H-M   'P 1'
#
loop_
_entity.id
_entity.type
_entity.pdbx_description
1 polymer ?
#
loop_
_entity_poly.entity_id
_entity_poly.type
_entity_poly.pdbx_seq_one_letter_code
_entity_poly.pdbx_strand_id
1 'polypeptide(L)'
;WLSVKNWLVHKKRKVEPAPRRTWRQYWVCLKGSVLLFYKSCEQEPAEKPVARHSLIIEGCIVQALPEHPKREYVFSLSTAFGDAFMLQAPDGAELDSWVTALHTACASLFARQHGKSDTVKLLKSEIAKLECSIDLVS
;
A
#
# COMPACT_ATOMS: atom_id res chain seq x y z
N TRP A 1 -9.82 6.32 -8.99
CA TRP A 1 -9.10 7.57 -8.65
C TRP A 1 -8.86 7.61 -7.15
N LEU A 2 -7.68 8.05 -6.69
CA LEU A 2 -7.38 8.24 -5.26
C LEU A 2 -6.82 9.64 -5.03
N SER A 3 -7.20 10.27 -3.91
CA SER A 3 -6.46 11.43 -3.39
C SER A 3 -5.34 10.94 -2.48
N VAL A 4 -4.11 11.37 -2.73
CA VAL A 4 -2.90 10.85 -2.06
C VAL A 4 -2.17 12.00 -1.38
N LYS A 5 -1.67 11.73 -0.17
CA LYS A 5 -0.87 12.65 0.64
C LYS A 5 0.29 11.88 1.27
N ASN A 6 1.51 12.35 1.06
CA ASN A 6 2.67 11.82 1.78
C ASN A 6 2.50 12.12 3.27
N TRP A 7 2.77 11.14 4.13
CA TRP A 7 2.62 11.29 5.58
C TRP A 7 3.97 11.24 6.27
N LEU A 8 4.69 10.13 6.10
CA LEU A 8 6.01 9.89 6.70
C LEU A 8 7.02 9.56 5.61
N VAL A 9 8.26 9.97 5.82
CA VAL A 9 9.40 9.60 4.99
C VAL A 9 10.50 9.02 5.86
N HIS A 10 11.10 7.92 5.40
CA HIS A 10 12.28 7.36 6.04
C HIS A 10 13.53 7.97 5.42
N LYS A 11 14.32 8.68 6.24
CA LYS A 11 15.63 9.21 5.83
C LYS A 11 16.71 8.72 6.76
N LYS A 12 17.74 8.10 6.19
CA LYS A 12 18.86 7.49 6.90
C LYS A 12 18.38 6.40 7.87
N ARG A 13 18.24 6.74 9.15
CA ARG A 13 17.79 5.83 10.22
C ARG A 13 16.62 6.42 11.02
N LYS A 14 15.93 7.41 10.46
CA LYS A 14 14.85 8.13 11.15
C LYS A 14 13.63 8.26 10.24
N VAL A 15 12.48 7.99 10.82
CA VAL A 15 11.18 8.30 10.23
C VAL A 15 10.79 9.72 10.63
N GLU A 16 10.48 10.56 9.67
CA GLU A 16 10.10 11.96 9.89
C GLU A 16 8.84 12.33 9.08
N PRO A 17 8.08 13.35 9.49
CA PRO A 17 6.96 13.84 8.70
C PRO A 17 7.43 14.27 7.30
N ALA A 18 6.66 13.90 6.28
CA ALA A 18 7.00 14.27 4.90
C ALA A 18 7.07 15.82 4.74
N PRO A 19 8.02 16.36 3.95
CA PRO A 19 8.17 17.81 3.79
C PRO A 19 7.03 18.46 3.00
N ARG A 20 6.40 17.73 2.07
CA ARG A 20 5.23 18.18 1.29
C ARG A 20 4.03 17.27 1.59
N ARG A 21 3.03 17.82 2.27
CA ARG A 21 1.85 17.08 2.80
C ARG A 21 0.52 17.57 2.23
N THR A 22 0.52 17.98 0.96
CA THR A 22 -0.69 18.39 0.24
C THR A 22 -1.35 17.18 -0.40
N TRP A 23 -2.68 17.07 -0.28
CA TRP A 23 -3.46 16.09 -1.02
C TRP A 23 -3.39 16.37 -2.53
N ARG A 24 -3.20 15.32 -3.32
CA ARG A 24 -3.19 15.38 -4.79
C ARG A 24 -3.93 14.18 -5.36
N GLN A 25 -4.75 14.41 -6.37
CA GLN A 25 -5.52 13.35 -7.01
C GLN A 25 -4.68 12.65 -8.09
N TYR A 26 -4.77 11.32 -8.12
CA TYR A 26 -4.13 10.48 -9.13
C TYR A 26 -5.08 9.39 -9.60
N TRP A 27 -4.95 9.01 -10.86
CA TRP A 27 -5.41 7.71 -11.32
C TRP A 27 -4.36 6.69 -10.87
N VAL A 28 -4.76 5.77 -9.99
CA VAL A 28 -3.84 4.82 -9.37
C VAL A 28 -4.14 3.44 -9.90
N CYS A 29 -3.10 2.72 -10.32
CA CYS A 29 -3.21 1.35 -10.81
C CYS A 29 -2.28 0.45 -10.00
N LEU A 30 -2.82 -0.66 -9.49
CA LEU A 30 -2.03 -1.73 -8.89
C LEU A 30 -1.64 -2.74 -9.96
N LYS A 31 -0.34 -2.87 -10.24
CA LYS A 31 0.21 -3.84 -11.20
C LYS A 31 1.22 -4.74 -10.51
N GLY A 32 0.81 -5.98 -10.22
CA GLY A 32 1.60 -6.89 -9.39
C GLY A 32 1.77 -6.30 -7.99
N SER A 33 3.00 -6.00 -7.60
CA SER A 33 3.35 -5.38 -6.32
C SER A 33 3.79 -3.92 -6.42
N VAL A 34 3.35 -3.23 -7.48
CA VAL A 34 3.69 -1.83 -7.72
C VAL A 34 2.41 -1.01 -7.91
N LEU A 35 2.27 0.08 -7.16
CA LEU A 35 1.29 1.14 -7.42
C LEU A 35 1.87 2.15 -8.39
N LEU A 36 1.13 2.44 -9.46
CA LEU A 36 1.48 3.41 -10.49
C LEU A 36 0.50 4.59 -10.41
N PHE A 37 1.03 5.81 -10.38
CA PHE A 37 0.25 7.03 -10.19
C PHE A 37 0.30 7.89 -11.45
N TYR A 38 -0.85 8.13 -12.07
CA TYR A 38 -1.03 8.90 -13.29
C TYR A 38 -1.80 10.19 -13.00
N LYS A 39 -1.45 11.29 -13.68
CA LYS A 39 -2.06 12.61 -13.47
C LYS A 39 -3.36 12.83 -14.23
N SER A 40 -3.50 12.23 -15.42
CA SER A 40 -4.71 12.23 -16.24
C SER A 40 -4.98 10.80 -16.68
N CYS A 41 -6.27 10.46 -16.84
CA CYS A 41 -6.69 9.25 -17.54
C CYS A 41 -6.46 9.40 -19.07
N GLU A 42 -6.47 10.64 -19.54
CA GLU A 42 -6.35 11.05 -20.93
C GLU A 42 -4.89 11.43 -21.23
N GLN A 43 -4.15 10.49 -21.80
CA GLN A 43 -3.03 10.81 -22.69
C GLN A 43 -3.44 10.26 -24.06
N GLU A 44 -3.13 11.00 -25.13
CA GLU A 44 -3.60 10.73 -26.49
C GLU A 44 -3.42 9.25 -26.88
N PRO A 45 -4.35 8.67 -27.68
CA PRO A 45 -4.36 7.24 -28.00
C PRO A 45 -3.08 6.70 -28.67
N ALA A 46 -2.17 7.59 -29.10
CA ALA A 46 -0.89 7.25 -29.71
C ALA A 46 0.23 6.95 -28.69
N GLU A 47 0.15 7.43 -27.45
CA GLU A 47 1.23 7.30 -26.47
C GLU A 47 0.81 6.47 -25.24
N LYS A 48 1.64 5.48 -24.89
CA LYS A 48 1.41 4.69 -23.66
C LYS A 48 1.47 5.61 -22.45
N PRO A 49 0.48 5.57 -21.54
CA PRO A 49 0.45 6.48 -20.42
C PRO A 49 1.68 6.30 -19.53
N VAL A 50 2.35 7.41 -19.20
CA VAL A 50 3.57 7.40 -18.38
C VAL A 50 3.21 7.67 -16.93
N ALA A 51 3.55 6.72 -16.04
CA ALA A 51 3.33 6.87 -14.61
C ALA A 51 4.20 8.01 -14.09
N ARG A 52 3.60 8.97 -13.40
CA ARG A 52 4.32 10.09 -12.79
C ARG A 52 5.13 9.63 -11.58
N HIS A 53 4.56 8.71 -10.82
CA HIS A 53 5.19 8.12 -9.65
C HIS A 53 4.93 6.61 -9.64
N SER A 54 5.81 5.87 -8.99
CA SER A 54 5.66 4.44 -8.72
C SER A 54 6.02 4.14 -7.27
N LEU A 55 5.29 3.22 -6.64
CA LEU A 55 5.54 2.78 -5.28
C LEU A 55 5.56 1.26 -5.21
N ILE A 56 6.65 0.69 -4.70
CA ILE A 56 6.73 -0.74 -4.39
C ILE A 56 5.96 -0.96 -3.09
N ILE A 57 5.01 -1.89 -3.10
CA ILE A 57 4.14 -2.18 -1.95
C ILE A 57 4.48 -3.51 -1.27
N GLU A 58 5.58 -4.15 -1.64
CA GLU A 58 6.04 -5.38 -1.01
C GLU A 58 6.16 -5.21 0.51
N GLY A 59 5.53 -6.12 1.26
CA GLY A 59 5.49 -6.07 2.72
C GLY A 59 4.79 -4.85 3.30
N CYS A 60 3.97 -4.13 2.52
CA CYS A 60 3.24 -2.99 3.04
C CYS A 60 2.13 -3.41 4.01
N ILE A 61 1.84 -2.51 4.94
CA ILE A 61 0.68 -2.59 5.82
C ILE A 61 -0.27 -1.47 5.44
N VAL A 62 -1.56 -1.81 5.37
CA VAL A 62 -2.63 -0.91 4.95
C VAL A 62 -3.71 -0.97 6.00
N GLN A 63 -4.19 0.20 6.46
CA GLN A 63 -5.20 0.29 7.51
C GLN A 63 -6.17 1.42 7.21
N ALA A 64 -7.48 1.15 7.35
CA ALA A 64 -8.48 2.20 7.37
C ALA A 64 -8.17 3.23 8.47
N LEU A 65 -8.46 4.50 8.21
CA LEU A 65 -8.22 5.62 9.11
C LEU A 65 -9.51 6.43 9.32
N PRO A 66 -10.56 5.85 9.91
CA PRO A 66 -11.85 6.50 10.13
C PRO A 66 -11.77 7.73 11.05
N GLU A 67 -10.77 7.81 11.91
CA GLU A 67 -10.51 8.91 12.83
C GLU A 67 -9.89 10.15 12.15
N HIS A 68 -9.65 10.10 10.83
CA HIS A 68 -9.05 11.22 10.12
C HIS A 68 -9.94 12.49 10.23
N PRO A 69 -9.41 13.62 10.71
CA PRO A 69 -10.24 14.72 11.25
C PRO A 69 -11.02 15.53 10.20
N LYS A 70 -10.71 15.38 8.91
CA LYS A 70 -11.25 16.25 7.84
C LYS A 70 -11.78 15.53 6.61
N ARG A 71 -11.58 14.23 6.51
CA ARG A 71 -11.85 13.45 5.30
C ARG A 71 -12.26 12.06 5.71
N GLU A 72 -13.33 11.58 5.10
CA GLU A 72 -13.80 10.22 5.21
C GLU A 72 -13.12 9.33 4.18
N TYR A 73 -13.25 8.01 4.37
CA TYR A 73 -12.71 6.99 3.47
C TYR A 73 -11.20 7.13 3.23
N VAL A 74 -10.49 7.54 4.29
CA VAL A 74 -9.03 7.59 4.30
C VAL A 74 -8.49 6.25 4.79
N PHE A 75 -7.46 5.76 4.14
CA PHE A 75 -6.64 4.65 4.61
C PHE A 75 -5.16 5.05 4.56
N SER A 76 -4.38 4.46 5.46
CA SER A 76 -2.92 4.59 5.50
C SER A 76 -2.28 3.43 4.76
N LEU A 77 -1.16 3.69 4.10
CA LEU A 77 -0.27 2.69 3.50
C LEU A 77 1.13 2.95 4.02
N SER A 78 1.67 2.01 4.78
CA SER A 78 3.04 2.02 5.30
C SER A 78 3.86 0.97 4.56
N THR A 79 4.94 1.40 3.93
CA THR A 79 5.84 0.50 3.17
C THR A 79 6.80 -0.22 4.11
N ALA A 80 7.36 -1.34 3.65
CA ALA A 80 8.44 -2.05 4.36
C ALA A 80 9.72 -1.20 4.53
N PHE A 81 9.85 -0.10 3.78
CA PHE A 81 11.00 0.81 3.82
C PHE A 81 10.83 1.98 4.81
N GLY A 82 9.70 2.06 5.50
CA GLY A 82 9.42 3.07 6.53
C GLY A 82 8.75 4.35 6.02
N ASP A 83 8.50 4.48 4.71
CA ASP A 83 7.66 5.55 4.17
C ASP A 83 6.17 5.23 4.40
N ALA A 84 5.36 6.27 4.66
CA ALA A 84 3.92 6.12 4.81
C ALA A 84 3.14 7.21 4.08
N PHE A 85 1.96 6.82 3.58
CA PHE A 85 1.07 7.65 2.78
C PHE A 85 -0.35 7.56 3.32
N MET A 86 -1.11 8.64 3.21
CA MET A 86 -2.56 8.63 3.36
C MET A 86 -3.19 8.66 1.97
N LEU A 87 -4.13 7.77 1.73
CA LEU A 87 -4.90 7.69 0.50
C LEU A 87 -6.37 7.82 0.86
N GLN A 88 -7.14 8.51 0.03
CA GLN A 88 -8.57 8.65 0.17
C GLN A 88 -9.26 8.04 -1.03
N ALA A 89 -10.16 7.10 -0.76
CA ALA A 89 -11.04 6.49 -1.73
C ALA A 89 -12.31 7.34 -1.96
N PRO A 90 -13.04 7.13 -3.07
CA PRO A 90 -14.32 7.79 -3.33
C PRO A 90 -15.39 7.49 -2.27
N ASP A 91 -15.41 6.26 -1.75
CA ASP A 91 -16.37 5.76 -0.77
C ASP A 91 -15.76 4.60 0.05
N GLY A 92 -16.55 4.07 0.99
CA GLY A 92 -16.14 2.97 1.86
C GLY A 92 -15.93 1.64 1.13
N ALA A 93 -16.72 1.34 0.10
CA ALA A 93 -16.59 0.09 -0.65
C ALA A 93 -15.29 0.06 -1.47
N GLU A 94 -14.95 1.19 -2.10
CA GLU A 94 -13.68 1.37 -2.77
C GLU A 94 -12.52 1.30 -1.77
N LEU A 95 -12.64 1.89 -0.57
CA LEU A 95 -11.61 1.75 0.46
C LEU A 95 -11.34 0.28 0.79
N ASP A 96 -12.39 -0.50 1.10
CA ASP A 96 -12.25 -1.91 1.47
C ASP A 96 -11.68 -2.75 0.32
N SER A 97 -12.09 -2.44 -0.91
CA SER A 97 -11.55 -3.03 -2.14
C SER A 97 -10.05 -2.75 -2.30
N TRP A 98 -9.61 -1.51 -2.09
CA TRP A 98 -8.20 -1.12 -2.14
C TRP A 98 -7.37 -1.81 -1.05
N VAL A 99 -7.84 -1.83 0.20
CA VAL A 99 -7.15 -2.52 1.30
C VAL A 99 -6.97 -4.00 0.96
N THR A 100 -8.05 -4.67 0.54
CA THR A 100 -8.04 -6.10 0.19
C THR A 100 -7.08 -6.39 -0.98
N ALA A 101 -7.12 -5.60 -2.05
CA ALA A 101 -6.29 -5.78 -3.22
C ALA A 101 -4.80 -5.61 -2.90
N LEU A 102 -4.44 -4.60 -2.09
CA LEU A 102 -3.07 -4.35 -1.66
C LEU A 102 -2.51 -5.51 -0.81
N HIS A 103 -3.27 -5.99 0.17
CA HIS A 103 -2.86 -7.13 0.99
C HIS A 103 -2.77 -8.42 0.18
N THR A 104 -3.70 -8.66 -0.74
CA THR A 104 -3.69 -9.83 -1.63
C THR A 104 -2.47 -9.81 -2.56
N ALA A 105 -2.11 -8.65 -3.10
CA ALA A 105 -0.89 -8.50 -3.89
C ALA A 105 0.38 -8.80 -3.08
N CYS A 106 0.44 -8.33 -1.82
CA CYS A 106 1.55 -8.64 -0.91
C CYS A 106 1.63 -10.14 -0.59
N ALA A 107 0.51 -10.76 -0.23
CA ALA A 107 0.42 -12.19 0.06
C ALA A 107 0.83 -13.04 -1.14
N SER A 108 0.37 -12.69 -2.34
CA SER A 108 0.70 -13.39 -3.58
C SER A 108 2.19 -13.27 -3.91
N LEU A 109 2.77 -12.07 -3.74
CA LEU A 109 4.21 -11.86 -3.92
C LEU A 109 5.02 -12.68 -2.92
N PHE A 110 4.63 -12.65 -1.65
CA PHE A 110 5.29 -13.39 -0.57
C PHE A 110 5.30 -14.90 -0.87
N ALA A 111 4.18 -15.48 -1.29
CA ALA A 111 4.11 -16.87 -1.70
C ALA A 111 5.02 -17.19 -2.88
N ARG A 112 5.03 -16.32 -3.90
CA ARG A 112 5.90 -16.47 -5.07
C ARG A 112 7.38 -16.45 -4.70
N GLN A 113 7.80 -15.57 -3.80
CA GLN A 113 9.19 -15.50 -3.32
C GLN A 113 9.62 -16.76 -2.55
N HIS A 114 8.67 -17.46 -1.91
CA HIS A 114 8.90 -18.73 -1.22
C HIS A 114 8.73 -19.96 -2.13
N GLY A 115 8.50 -19.77 -3.44
CA GLY A 115 8.25 -20.85 -4.38
C GLY A 115 7.01 -21.68 -4.04
N LYS A 116 6.00 -21.07 -3.41
CA LYS A 116 4.74 -21.72 -3.03
C LYS A 116 3.59 -21.23 -3.89
N SER A 117 2.71 -22.14 -4.27
CA SER A 117 1.46 -21.84 -4.97
C SER A 117 0.27 -21.68 -4.02
N ASP A 118 0.27 -22.39 -2.88
CA ASP A 118 -0.76 -22.28 -1.85
C ASP A 118 -0.40 -21.14 -0.86
N THR A 119 -0.86 -19.94 -1.18
CA THR A 119 -0.62 -18.72 -0.39
C THR A 119 -1.20 -18.84 1.02
N VAL A 120 -2.41 -19.40 1.19
CA VAL A 120 -3.08 -19.47 2.48
C VAL A 120 -2.34 -20.43 3.42
N LYS A 121 -1.96 -21.61 2.92
CA LYS A 121 -1.19 -22.57 3.73
C LYS A 121 0.16 -22.00 4.15
N LEU A 122 0.86 -21.29 3.25
CA LEU A 122 2.11 -20.63 3.59
C LEU A 122 1.90 -19.59 4.70
N LEU A 123 0.96 -18.66 4.53
CA LEU A 123 0.72 -17.61 5.54
C LEU A 123 0.37 -18.19 6.91
N LYS A 124 -0.49 -19.22 6.97
CA LYS A 124 -0.79 -19.93 8.22
C LYS A 124 0.45 -20.53 8.86
N SER A 125 1.34 -21.13 8.05
CA SER A 125 2.59 -21.69 8.56
C SER A 125 3.54 -20.62 9.11
N GLU A 126 3.62 -19.46 8.48
CA GLU A 126 4.49 -18.37 8.95
C GLU A 126 3.91 -17.70 10.20
N ILE A 127 2.60 -17.56 10.29
CA ILE A 127 1.91 -17.09 11.51
C ILE A 127 2.25 -18.01 12.69
N ALA A 128 2.08 -19.33 12.53
CA ALA A 128 2.38 -20.29 13.60
C ALA A 128 3.86 -20.26 14.05
N LYS A 129 4.79 -20.02 13.12
CA LYS A 129 6.23 -19.85 13.45
C LYS A 129 6.46 -18.58 14.26
N LEU A 130 5.82 -17.47 13.89
CA LEU A 130 5.95 -16.19 14.58
C LEU A 130 5.36 -16.28 16.00
N GLU A 131 4.18 -16.88 16.15
CA GLU A 131 3.55 -17.13 17.46
C GLU A 131 4.48 -17.93 18.39
N CYS A 132 5.01 -19.06 17.90
CA CYS A 132 5.97 -19.86 18.66
C CYS A 132 7.26 -19.08 19.02
N SER A 133 7.73 -18.22 18.13
CA SER A 133 8.92 -17.40 18.38
C SER A 133 8.68 -16.33 19.46
N ILE A 134 7.47 -15.79 19.55
CA ILE A 134 7.08 -14.82 20.58
C ILE A 134 7.03 -15.50 21.94
N ASP A 135 6.41 -16.68 22.02
CA ASP A 135 6.28 -17.45 23.27
C ASP A 135 7.64 -17.88 23.85
N LEU A 136 8.67 -18.05 23.01
CA LEU A 136 10.02 -18.38 23.45
C LEU A 136 10.78 -17.18 24.07
N VAL A 137 10.28 -15.95 23.87
CA VAL A 137 10.90 -14.72 24.36
C VAL A 137 10.13 -14.11 25.55
N SER A 138 8.91 -14.61 25.83
CA SER A 138 8.09 -14.25 27.00
C SER A 138 8.38 -15.15 28.19
#